data_AF-A0A482VEJ9-F1
#
_entry.id   AF-A0A482VEJ9-F1
#
_cell.length_a   1.000
_cell.length_b   1.000
_cell.length_c   1.000
_cell.angle_alpha   90.00
_cell.angle_beta   90.00
_cell.angle_gamma   90.00
#
_symmetry.space_group_name_H-M   'P 1'
#
loop_
_entity.id
_entity.type
_entity.pdbx_description
1 polymer ?
#
loop_
_entity_poly.entity_id
_entity_poly.type
_entity_poly.pdbx_seq_one_letter_code
_entity_poly.pdbx_strand_id
1 'polypeptide(L)'
;MDDLSKDQIALLQKAFDTFDVEKKGSIGTVMVGTILSMLGIHTTEKMLAEIIAEVDADGSGELEFEEFITLASRFMAEEDAEAMQSELKEAFRLYDKEGNGYITTSTLKEILKELDDKLTSEELDGIIAEIDTDGSGTVDYDEFMEVMTGGDD
;
A
#
# COMPACT_ATOMS: atom_id res chain seq x y z
N MET A 1 2.15 -16.79 -2.77
CA MET A 1 1.89 -17.26 -1.38
C MET A 1 2.61 -16.24 -0.56
N ASP A 2 1.91 -15.13 -0.38
CA ASP A 2 2.46 -13.85 0.03
C ASP A 2 2.81 -13.98 1.50
N ASP A 3 4.11 -14.13 1.77
CA ASP A 3 4.67 -14.51 3.05
C ASP A 3 4.56 -13.32 4.01
N LEU A 4 3.40 -13.20 4.67
CA LEU A 4 3.21 -12.26 5.77
C LEU A 4 4.35 -12.44 6.77
N SER A 5 5.03 -11.33 7.10
CA SER A 5 6.12 -11.35 8.07
C SER A 5 5.62 -11.81 9.46
N LYS A 6 6.50 -12.40 10.27
CA LYS A 6 6.15 -12.88 11.62
C LYS A 6 5.48 -11.82 12.48
N ASP A 7 5.88 -10.57 12.34
CA ASP A 7 5.28 -9.43 13.03
C ASP A 7 3.85 -9.15 12.55
N GLN A 8 3.58 -9.26 11.25
CA GLN A 8 2.25 -9.11 10.67
C GLN A 8 1.33 -10.25 11.12
N ILE A 9 1.81 -11.49 11.06
CA ILE A 9 1.06 -12.65 11.57
C ILE A 9 0.76 -12.47 13.07
N ALA A 10 1.70 -11.97 13.87
CA ALA A 10 1.49 -11.73 15.29
C ALA A 10 0.49 -10.60 15.56
N LEU A 11 0.46 -9.55 14.74
CA LEU A 11 -0.52 -8.48 14.82
C LEU A 11 -1.92 -8.98 14.47
N LEU A 12 -2.04 -9.72 13.36
CA LEU A 12 -3.28 -10.36 12.91
C LEU A 12 -3.79 -11.37 13.92
N GLN A 13 -2.90 -12.16 14.53
CA GLN A 13 -3.26 -13.10 15.59
C GLN A 13 -3.78 -12.38 16.84
N LYS A 14 -3.18 -11.25 17.24
CA LYS A 14 -3.68 -10.44 18.35
C LYS A 14 -5.02 -9.79 18.03
N ALA A 15 -5.21 -9.30 16.81
CA ALA A 15 -6.49 -8.80 16.35
C ALA A 15 -7.52 -9.93 16.44
N PHE A 16 -7.25 -11.08 15.81
CA PHE A 16 -8.11 -12.26 15.83
C PHE A 16 -8.49 -12.68 17.27
N ASP A 17 -7.53 -12.81 18.19
CA ASP A 17 -7.82 -13.18 19.60
C ASP A 17 -8.66 -12.12 20.34
N THR A 18 -8.59 -10.85 19.91
CA THR A 18 -9.43 -9.78 20.46
C THR A 18 -10.89 -9.93 20.06
N PHE A 19 -11.14 -10.47 18.86
CA PHE A 19 -12.50 -10.68 18.33
C PHE A 19 -13.05 -12.09 18.63
N ASP A 20 -12.19 -13.10 18.70
CA ASP A 20 -12.51 -14.46 19.13
C ASP A 20 -12.50 -14.56 20.68
N VAL A 21 -13.40 -13.82 21.32
CA VAL A 21 -13.54 -13.80 22.80
C VAL A 21 -13.82 -15.20 23.36
N GLU A 22 -14.50 -16.03 22.57
CA GLU A 22 -14.85 -17.41 22.95
C GLU A 22 -13.71 -18.40 22.71
N LYS A 23 -12.60 -17.98 22.08
CA LYS A 23 -11.48 -18.83 21.65
C LYS A 23 -11.95 -20.07 20.89
N LYS A 24 -12.99 -19.92 20.07
CA LYS A 24 -13.54 -21.03 19.28
C LYS A 24 -12.68 -21.33 18.05
N GLY A 25 -11.76 -20.42 17.68
CA GLY A 25 -10.91 -20.52 16.50
C GLY A 25 -11.55 -19.97 15.23
N SER A 26 -12.73 -19.36 15.33
CA SER A 26 -13.45 -18.74 14.22
C SER A 26 -14.15 -17.46 14.69
N ILE A 27 -14.39 -16.53 13.78
CA ILE A 27 -15.07 -15.25 14.06
C ILE A 27 -16.27 -15.14 13.14
N GLY A 28 -17.45 -14.77 13.66
CA GLY A 28 -18.62 -14.61 12.78
C GLY A 28 -18.35 -13.59 11.67
N THR A 29 -18.76 -13.88 10.44
CA THR A 29 -18.52 -13.01 9.25
C THR A 29 -19.05 -11.59 9.42
N VAL A 30 -20.07 -11.41 10.28
CA VAL A 30 -20.60 -10.10 10.70
C VAL A 30 -19.56 -9.20 11.40
N MET A 31 -18.59 -9.79 12.09
CA MET A 31 -17.52 -9.05 12.77
C MET A 31 -16.40 -8.65 11.80
N VAL A 32 -16.26 -9.31 10.64
CA VAL A 32 -15.16 -9.08 9.69
C VAL A 32 -15.08 -7.62 9.26
N GLY A 33 -16.22 -6.97 8.98
CA GLY A 33 -16.25 -5.54 8.67
C GLY A 33 -15.79 -4.66 9.84
N THR A 34 -16.03 -5.08 11.08
CA THR A 34 -15.53 -4.38 12.28
C THR A 34 -14.03 -4.55 12.43
N ILE A 35 -13.49 -5.73 12.12
CA ILE A 35 -12.04 -6.00 12.15
C ILE A 35 -11.33 -5.16 11.10
N LEU A 36 -11.83 -5.20 9.85
CA LEU A 36 -11.28 -4.42 8.74
C LEU A 36 -11.30 -2.92 9.05
N SER A 37 -12.43 -2.42 9.56
CA SER A 37 -12.51 -1.03 10.01
C SER A 37 -11.57 -0.69 11.17
N MET A 38 -11.23 -1.64 12.04
CA MET A 38 -10.30 -1.43 13.16
C MET A 38 -8.84 -1.48 12.71
N LEU A 39 -8.56 -2.22 11.63
CA LEU A 39 -7.23 -2.25 10.98
C LEU A 39 -6.97 -1.01 10.11
N GLY A 40 -7.99 -0.18 9.87
CA GLY A 40 -7.88 1.00 8.99
C GLY A 40 -8.42 0.78 7.58
N ILE A 41 -8.78 -0.47 7.25
CA ILE A 41 -9.28 -0.88 5.94
C ILE A 41 -10.73 -0.40 5.78
N HIS A 42 -10.93 0.58 4.90
CA HIS A 42 -12.25 1.13 4.58
C HIS A 42 -12.98 0.28 3.52
N THR A 43 -13.67 -0.78 3.94
CA THR A 43 -14.53 -1.56 3.04
C THR A 43 -15.97 -1.02 2.98
N THR A 44 -16.57 -1.02 1.78
CA THR A 44 -18.02 -0.76 1.61
C THR A 44 -18.84 -2.02 1.89
N GLU A 45 -20.13 -1.90 2.22
CA GLU A 45 -21.01 -3.07 2.45
C GLU A 45 -20.99 -4.08 1.29
N LYS A 46 -20.93 -3.57 0.06
CA LYS A 46 -20.86 -4.41 -1.14
C LYS A 46 -19.53 -5.17 -1.19
N MET A 47 -18.42 -4.47 -1.00
CA MET A 47 -17.10 -5.07 -1.04
C MET A 47 -16.91 -6.06 0.11
N LEU A 48 -17.40 -5.73 1.31
CA LEU A 48 -17.42 -6.63 2.46
C LEU A 48 -18.19 -7.92 2.16
N ALA A 49 -19.34 -7.84 1.50
CA ALA A 49 -20.10 -9.02 1.10
C ALA A 49 -19.36 -9.88 0.06
N GLU A 50 -18.66 -9.26 -0.89
CA GLU A 50 -17.82 -9.98 -1.87
C GLU A 50 -16.63 -10.65 -1.19
N ILE A 51 -15.96 -9.96 -0.26
CA ILE A 51 -14.86 -10.49 0.54
C ILE A 51 -15.32 -11.68 1.38
N ILE A 52 -16.43 -11.51 2.12
CA ILE A 52 -17.02 -12.57 2.94
C ILE A 52 -17.37 -13.78 2.06
N ALA A 53 -17.99 -13.58 0.90
CA ALA A 53 -18.35 -14.68 0.00
C ALA A 53 -17.13 -15.40 -0.60
N GLU A 54 -15.99 -14.70 -0.73
CA GLU A 54 -14.75 -15.29 -1.23
C GLU A 54 -14.04 -16.12 -0.16
N VAL A 55 -14.07 -15.68 1.09
CA VAL A 55 -13.39 -16.36 2.21
C VAL A 55 -14.26 -17.42 2.87
N ASP A 56 -15.55 -17.17 3.06
CA ASP A 56 -16.55 -18.12 3.58
C ASP A 56 -17.03 -19.04 2.45
N ALA A 57 -16.09 -19.68 1.76
CA ALA A 57 -16.39 -20.54 0.61
C ALA A 57 -17.14 -21.82 1.02
N ASP A 58 -17.01 -22.22 2.28
CA ASP A 58 -17.73 -23.35 2.87
C ASP A 58 -19.13 -22.96 3.36
N GLY A 59 -19.43 -21.67 3.44
CA GLY A 59 -20.71 -21.12 3.89
C GLY A 59 -20.99 -21.40 5.37
N SER A 60 -19.94 -21.58 6.17
CA SER A 60 -20.04 -21.73 7.62
C SER A 60 -20.60 -20.46 8.27
N GLY A 61 -20.42 -19.29 7.64
CA GLY A 61 -20.73 -18.00 8.24
C GLY A 61 -19.72 -17.60 9.33
N GLU A 62 -18.61 -18.32 9.42
CA GLU A 62 -17.56 -18.15 10.40
C GLU A 62 -16.21 -18.07 9.68
N LEU A 63 -15.44 -17.04 9.97
CA LEU A 63 -14.10 -16.83 9.43
C LEU A 63 -13.08 -17.51 10.34
N GLU A 64 -12.41 -18.55 9.85
CA GLU A 64 -11.33 -19.22 10.56
C GLU A 64 -10.03 -18.39 10.54
N PHE A 65 -9.08 -18.70 11.43
CA PHE A 65 -7.82 -17.96 11.49
C PHE A 65 -7.03 -18.04 10.16
N GLU A 66 -7.02 -19.21 9.50
CA GLU A 66 -6.34 -19.38 8.21
C GLU A 66 -6.98 -18.52 7.10
N GLU A 67 -8.31 -18.41 7.10
CA GLU A 67 -9.07 -17.57 6.16
C GLU A 67 -8.87 -16.09 6.46
N PHE A 68 -8.80 -15.72 7.74
CA PHE A 68 -8.48 -14.36 8.18
C PHE A 68 -7.08 -13.93 7.75
N ILE A 69 -6.09 -14.81 7.85
CA ILE A 69 -4.73 -14.54 7.36
C ILE A 69 -4.72 -14.39 5.84
N THR A 70 -5.45 -15.24 5.11
CA THR A 70 -5.56 -15.14 3.65
C THR A 70 -6.19 -13.81 3.25
N LEU A 71 -7.28 -13.42 3.90
CA LEU A 71 -7.96 -12.14 3.70
C LEU A 71 -7.03 -10.96 4.01
N ALA A 72 -6.45 -10.95 5.21
CA ALA A 72 -5.57 -9.88 5.65
C ALA A 72 -4.31 -9.77 4.77
N SER A 73 -3.75 -10.87 4.28
CA SER A 73 -2.60 -10.84 3.36
C SER A 73 -2.92 -10.11 2.06
N ARG A 74 -4.14 -10.30 1.54
CA ARG A 74 -4.62 -9.62 0.33
C ARG A 74 -4.86 -8.14 0.59
N PHE A 75 -5.51 -7.79 1.69
CA PHE A 75 -5.80 -6.40 2.04
C PHE A 75 -4.56 -5.60 2.43
N MET A 76 -3.61 -6.21 3.13
CA MET A 76 -2.36 -5.54 3.48
C MET A 76 -1.49 -5.27 2.25
N ALA A 77 -1.51 -6.16 1.24
CA ALA A 77 -0.83 -5.90 -0.03
C ALA A 77 -1.49 -4.76 -0.85
N GLU A 78 -2.81 -4.61 -0.77
CA GLU A 78 -3.57 -3.53 -1.45
C GLU A 78 -3.49 -2.19 -0.70
N GLU A 79 -3.55 -2.20 0.64
CA GLU A 79 -3.42 -0.98 1.46
C GLU A 79 -2.01 -0.39 1.40
N ASP A 80 -0.94 -1.21 1.39
CA ASP A 80 0.42 -0.69 1.21
C ASP A 80 0.53 0.04 -0.13
N ALA A 81 -0.08 -0.46 -1.20
CA ALA A 81 -0.03 0.16 -2.53
C ALA A 81 -0.88 1.43 -2.65
N GLU A 82 -2.10 1.46 -2.10
CA GLU A 82 -2.97 2.66 -2.14
C GLU A 82 -2.51 3.74 -1.15
N ALA A 83 -2.08 3.37 0.06
CA ALA A 83 -1.53 4.31 1.03
C ALA A 83 -0.22 4.91 0.51
N MET A 84 0.68 4.09 -0.04
CA MET A 84 1.91 4.56 -0.68
C MET A 84 1.60 5.47 -1.87
N GLN A 85 0.65 5.12 -2.74
CA GLN A 85 0.23 6.01 -3.83
C GLN A 85 -0.30 7.34 -3.33
N SER A 86 -1.09 7.35 -2.25
CA SER A 86 -1.62 8.58 -1.66
C SER A 86 -0.51 9.43 -1.04
N GLU A 87 0.41 8.83 -0.30
CA GLU A 87 1.58 9.53 0.26
C GLU A 87 2.48 10.09 -0.85
N LEU A 88 2.75 9.32 -1.91
CA LEU A 88 3.52 9.76 -3.06
C LEU A 88 2.82 10.90 -3.81
N LYS A 89 1.49 10.89 -3.88
CA LYS A 89 0.69 11.97 -4.49
C LYS A 89 0.68 13.24 -3.66
N GLU A 90 0.63 13.13 -2.34
CA GLU A 90 0.77 14.29 -1.45
C GLU A 90 2.20 14.85 -1.48
N ALA A 91 3.21 13.99 -1.49
CA ALA A 91 4.60 14.38 -1.70
C ALA A 91 4.77 15.08 -3.04
N PHE A 92 4.27 14.50 -4.14
CA PHE A 92 4.32 15.12 -5.47
C PHE A 92 3.68 16.51 -5.49
N ARG A 93 2.51 16.68 -4.86
CA ARG A 93 1.86 17.99 -4.73
C ARG A 93 2.65 18.98 -3.89
N LEU A 94 3.41 18.51 -2.89
CA LEU A 94 4.29 19.37 -2.11
C LEU A 94 5.41 19.96 -2.98
N TYR A 95 5.87 19.17 -3.96
CA TYR A 95 6.97 19.54 -4.86
C TYR A 95 6.50 20.29 -6.11
N ASP A 96 5.31 20.00 -6.63
CA ASP A 96 4.63 20.76 -7.70
C ASP A 96 4.06 22.08 -7.15
N LYS A 97 4.95 22.99 -6.77
CA LYS A 97 4.61 24.31 -6.19
C LYS A 97 3.73 25.17 -7.10
N GLU A 98 3.80 24.94 -8.41
CA GLU A 98 3.04 25.69 -9.41
C GLU A 98 1.67 25.05 -9.71
N GLY A 99 1.47 23.78 -9.34
CA GLY A 99 0.21 23.06 -9.52
C GLY A 99 -0.04 22.66 -10.98
N ASN A 100 1.04 22.47 -11.74
CA ASN A 100 0.99 22.22 -13.17
C ASN A 100 0.73 20.75 -13.50
N GLY A 101 0.86 19.87 -12.50
CA GLY A 101 0.79 18.41 -12.67
C GLY A 101 2.12 17.78 -13.07
N TYR A 102 3.22 18.54 -13.04
CA TYR A 102 4.59 18.07 -13.32
C TYR A 102 5.59 18.80 -12.41
N ILE A 103 6.68 18.14 -12.06
CA ILE A 103 7.81 18.77 -11.36
C ILE A 103 8.96 18.96 -12.34
N THR A 104 9.83 19.94 -12.12
CA THR A 104 11.02 20.08 -12.99
C THR A 104 12.07 19.05 -12.61
N THR A 105 12.90 18.63 -13.56
CA THR A 105 14.06 17.75 -13.29
C THR A 105 15.00 18.33 -12.22
N SER A 106 15.08 19.65 -12.12
CA SER A 106 15.83 20.34 -11.06
C SER A 106 15.20 20.10 -9.68
N THR A 107 13.87 20.15 -9.57
CA THR A 107 13.16 19.84 -8.33
C THR A 107 13.35 18.38 -7.94
N LEU A 108 13.25 17.45 -8.90
CA LEU A 108 13.45 16.03 -8.63
C LEU A 108 14.88 15.72 -8.15
N LYS A 109 15.91 16.40 -8.69
CA LYS A 109 17.27 16.29 -8.15
C LYS A 109 17.37 16.72 -6.69
N GLU A 110 16.67 17.78 -6.29
CA GLU A 110 16.66 18.21 -4.88
C GLU A 110 15.98 17.15 -3.99
N ILE A 111 14.85 16.57 -4.44
CA ILE A 111 14.14 15.50 -3.71
C ILE A 111 15.05 14.28 -3.51
N LEU A 112 15.65 13.78 -4.59
CA LEU A 112 16.55 12.63 -4.57
C LEU A 112 17.76 12.88 -3.66
N LYS A 113 18.28 14.11 -3.65
CA LYS A 113 19.37 14.52 -2.77
C LYS A 113 18.96 14.62 -1.30
N GLU A 114 17.72 15.03 -1.01
CA GLU A 114 17.17 15.02 0.36
C GLU A 114 16.91 13.59 0.85
N LEU A 115 16.47 12.68 -0.03
CA LEU A 115 16.26 11.27 0.28
C LEU A 115 17.58 10.54 0.53
N ASP A 116 18.59 10.74 -0.33
CA ASP A 116 19.93 10.19 -0.13
C ASP A 116 21.03 11.22 -0.45
N ASP A 117 21.56 11.85 0.60
CA ASP A 117 22.62 12.86 0.49
C ASP A 117 23.95 12.29 -0.04
N LYS A 118 24.09 10.96 -0.19
CA LYS A 118 25.33 10.37 -0.74
C LYS A 118 25.35 10.36 -2.26
N LEU A 119 24.19 10.52 -2.91
CA LEU A 119 24.12 10.62 -4.36
C LEU A 119 24.90 11.84 -4.85
N THR A 120 25.81 11.63 -5.79
CA THR A 120 26.57 12.71 -6.42
C THR A 120 25.73 13.36 -7.51
N SER A 121 26.10 14.57 -7.93
CA SER A 121 25.39 15.25 -9.02
C SER A 121 25.42 14.44 -10.33
N GLU A 122 26.47 13.65 -10.57
CA GLU A 122 26.57 12.77 -11.74
C GLU A 122 25.59 11.60 -11.67
N GLU A 123 25.44 10.96 -10.50
CA GLU A 123 24.44 9.89 -10.30
C GLU A 123 23.02 10.45 -10.42
N LEU A 124 22.77 11.64 -9.87
CA LEU A 124 21.49 12.33 -10.01
C LEU A 124 21.18 12.70 -11.47
N ASP A 125 22.17 13.13 -12.25
CA ASP A 125 22.00 13.36 -13.69
C ASP A 125 21.68 12.05 -14.43
N GLY A 126 22.32 10.94 -14.06
CA GLY A 126 22.03 9.62 -14.60
C GLY A 126 20.59 9.19 -14.33
N ILE A 127 20.15 9.31 -13.07
CA ILE A 127 18.78 8.99 -12.65
C ILE A 127 17.78 9.84 -13.43
N ILE A 128 17.97 11.17 -13.46
CA ILE A 128 17.09 12.07 -14.21
C ILE A 128 17.02 11.72 -15.70
N ALA A 129 18.15 11.40 -16.32
CA ALA A 129 18.19 11.05 -17.75
C ALA A 129 17.52 9.70 -18.06
N GLU A 130 17.43 8.81 -17.09
CA GLU A 130 16.72 7.54 -17.21
C GLU A 130 15.20 7.73 -17.08
N ILE A 131 14.77 8.75 -16.33
CA ILE A 131 13.35 9.05 -16.07
C ILE A 131 12.76 9.94 -17.17
N ASP A 132 13.43 11.05 -17.48
CA ASP A 132 13.03 12.04 -18.51
C ASP A 132 13.36 11.51 -19.91
N THR A 133 12.75 10.37 -20.27
CA THR A 133 13.00 9.66 -21.54
C THR A 133 12.47 10.43 -22.74
N ASP A 134 11.44 11.27 -22.54
CA ASP A 134 10.88 12.13 -23.58
C ASP A 134 11.67 13.45 -23.73
N GLY A 135 12.54 13.77 -22.76
CA GLY A 135 13.37 14.97 -22.76
C GLY A 135 12.56 16.24 -22.58
N SER A 136 11.40 16.16 -21.93
CA SER A 136 10.56 17.32 -21.60
C SER A 136 11.25 18.26 -20.61
N GLY A 137 12.24 17.78 -19.86
CA GLY A 137 12.85 18.53 -18.76
C GLY A 137 11.93 18.65 -17.54
N THR A 138 10.83 17.91 -17.55
CA THR A 138 9.82 17.82 -16.51
C THR A 138 9.56 16.35 -16.21
N VAL A 139 9.09 16.07 -15.00
CA VAL A 139 8.72 14.73 -14.56
C VAL A 139 7.26 14.78 -14.15
N ASP A 140 6.43 14.03 -14.85
CA ASP A 140 5.02 13.92 -14.52
C ASP A 140 4.78 12.89 -13.40
N TYR A 141 3.51 12.76 -13.00
CA TYR A 141 3.15 11.90 -11.88
C TYR A 141 3.45 10.42 -12.15
N ASP A 142 3.31 9.96 -13.39
CA ASP A 142 3.53 8.55 -13.75
C ASP A 142 5.03 8.23 -13.69
N GLU A 143 5.86 9.11 -14.25
CA GLU A 143 7.32 9.02 -14.19
C GLU A 143 7.85 9.13 -12.75
N PHE A 144 7.27 9.99 -11.91
CA PHE A 144 7.63 10.09 -10.50
C PHE A 144 7.29 8.82 -9.71
N MET A 145 6.15 8.19 -10.02
CA MET A 145 5.74 6.93 -9.40
C MET A 145 6.72 5.82 -9.74
N GLU A 146 7.12 5.67 -11.02
CA GLU A 146 8.05 4.64 -11.47
C GLU A 146 9.40 4.69 -10.71
N VAL A 147 9.88 5.89 -10.41
CA VAL A 147 11.10 6.14 -9.63
C VAL A 147 10.93 5.76 -8.15
N MET A 148 9.80 6.17 -7.56
CA MET A 148 9.58 6.04 -6.13
C MET A 148 9.15 4.63 -5.73
N THR A 149 8.49 3.89 -6.61
CA THR A 149 8.11 2.50 -6.36
C THR A 149 9.23 1.51 -6.68
N GLY A 150 10.31 1.97 -7.34
CA GLY A 150 11.39 1.11 -7.80
C GLY A 150 10.91 0.18 -8.90
N GLY A 151 11.29 0.47 -10.14
CA GLY A 151 11.21 -0.50 -11.22
C GLY A 151 12.17 -1.67 -10.98
N ASP A 152 11.87 -2.53 -10.01
CA ASP A 152 12.46 -3.86 -9.89
C ASP A 152 11.74 -4.77 -10.91
N ASP A 153 12.37 -4.95 -12.07
CA ASP A 153 12.18 -6.16 -12.92
C ASP A 153 12.89 -7.36 -12.26
#